data_AF-A0ABD1T5D8-F1
#
_entry.id   AF-A0ABD1T5D8-F1
#
_cell.length_a   1.000
_cell.length_b   1.000
_cell.length_c   1.000
_cell.angle_alpha   90.00
_cell.angle_beta   90.00
_cell.angle_gamma   90.00
#
_symmetry.space_group_name_H-M   'P 1'
#
loop_
_entity.id
_entity.type
_entity.pdbx_description
1 polymer ?
#
loop_
_entity_poly.entity_id
_entity_poly.type
_entity_poly.pdbx_seq_one_letter_code
_entity_poly.pdbx_strand_id
1 'polypeptide(L)'
;MGTLVGHVAPGFGFFIIGLWHLLNHIKNHAINPKSYTSLPWFPTSKIRYLELILIMAGCTMSIAMELFIGPDRHQPLDRDGTIPSNHLHNFEHSSISITLFMYAAFSIVLDKIAPPAQYGLTHLLGSIAFGQQLLLFHLHSTDHMGVEGQ
;
A
#
# COMPACT_ATOMS: atom_id res chain seq x y z
N MET A 1 16.75 3.80 11.21
CA MET A 1 15.67 4.70 11.71
C MET A 1 15.56 5.90 10.78
N GLY A 2 14.38 6.13 10.19
CA GLY A 2 14.17 7.12 9.13
C GLY A 2 14.26 8.58 9.59
N THR A 3 14.46 9.49 8.63
CA THR A 3 14.50 10.94 8.91
C THR A 3 13.12 11.45 9.35
N LEU A 4 13.08 12.61 10.03
CA LEU A 4 11.83 13.29 10.38
C LEU A 4 10.93 13.49 9.15
N VAL A 5 11.54 13.87 8.02
CA VAL A 5 10.85 14.03 6.73
C VAL A 5 10.28 12.70 6.25
N GLY A 6 11.05 11.61 6.38
CA GLY A 6 10.63 10.25 6.01
C GLY A 6 9.44 9.71 6.81
N HIS A 7 9.13 10.27 7.98
CA HIS A 7 7.95 9.89 8.76
C HIS A 7 6.78 10.86 8.56
N VAL A 8 7.07 12.17 8.59
CA VAL A 8 6.02 13.20 8.53
C VAL A 8 5.35 13.22 7.16
N ALA A 9 6.10 13.10 6.07
CA ALA A 9 5.51 13.16 4.73
C ALA A 9 4.58 11.97 4.45
N PRO A 10 4.98 10.70 4.66
CA PRO A 10 4.06 9.57 4.50
C PRO A 10 2.89 9.63 5.49
N GLY A 11 3.14 9.99 6.75
CA GLY A 11 2.08 10.11 7.76
C GLY A 11 1.02 11.16 7.39
N PHE A 12 1.44 12.32 6.89
CA PHE A 12 0.52 13.34 6.41
C PHE A 12 -0.24 12.91 5.13
N GLY A 13 0.42 12.15 4.25
CA GLY A 13 -0.23 11.52 3.10
C GLY A 13 -1.37 10.58 3.52
N PHE A 14 -1.10 9.68 4.47
CA PHE A 14 -2.12 8.80 5.05
C PHE A 14 -3.24 9.58 5.74
N PHE A 15 -2.93 10.68 6.42
CA PHE A 15 -3.93 11.54 7.02
C PHE A 15 -4.89 12.14 5.98
N ILE A 16 -4.36 12.69 4.88
CA ILE A 16 -5.18 13.24 3.79
C ILE A 16 -6.05 12.15 3.15
N ILE A 17 -5.47 10.98 2.85
CA ILE A 17 -6.22 9.84 2.27
C ILE A 17 -7.30 9.38 3.26
N GLY A 18 -6.99 9.27 4.54
CA GLY A 18 -7.96 8.90 5.57
C GLY A 18 -9.13 9.90 5.67
N LEU A 19 -8.84 11.20 5.60
CA LEU A 19 -9.88 12.23 5.58
C LEU A 19 -10.74 12.16 4.31
N TRP A 20 -10.11 11.91 3.16
CA TRP A 20 -10.79 11.69 1.89
C TRP A 20 -11.77 10.51 1.98
N HIS A 21 -11.34 9.37 2.53
CA HIS A 21 -12.19 8.21 2.77
C HIS A 21 -13.35 8.54 3.72
N LEU A 22 -13.05 9.12 4.89
CA LEU A 22 -14.04 9.46 5.91
C LEU A 22 -15.16 10.35 5.34
N LEU A 23 -14.80 11.42 4.65
CA LEU A 23 -15.76 12.35 4.06
C LEU A 23 -16.63 11.69 2.99
N ASN A 24 -16.05 10.81 2.15
CA ASN A 24 -16.81 10.08 1.14
C ASN A 24 -17.76 9.05 1.78
N HIS A 25 -17.34 8.32 2.81
CA HIS A 25 -18.21 7.41 3.56
C HIS A 25 -19.39 8.18 4.17
N ILE A 26 -19.14 9.28 4.89
CA ILE A 26 -20.19 10.10 5.52
C ILE A 26 -21.17 10.60 4.46
N LYS A 27 -20.66 11.19 3.36
CA LYS A 27 -21.49 11.71 2.28
C LYS A 27 -22.37 10.62 1.66
N ASN A 28 -21.79 9.49 1.28
CA ASN A 28 -22.52 8.43 0.58
C ASN A 28 -23.54 7.74 1.49
N HIS A 29 -23.19 7.57 2.77
CA HIS A 29 -24.13 7.08 3.77
C HIS A 29 -25.28 8.06 4.01
N ALA A 30 -25.02 9.37 4.10
CA ALA A 30 -26.06 10.38 4.28
C ALA A 30 -27.05 10.43 3.11
N ILE A 31 -26.58 10.20 1.87
CA ILE A 31 -27.45 10.17 0.69
C ILE A 31 -28.27 8.87 0.62
N ASN A 32 -27.66 7.72 0.96
CA ASN A 32 -28.28 6.40 0.81
C ASN A 32 -28.15 5.52 2.07
N PRO A 33 -28.73 5.91 3.22
CA PRO A 33 -28.40 5.29 4.51
C PRO A 33 -28.76 3.81 4.62
N LYS A 34 -29.76 3.34 3.87
CA LYS A 34 -30.25 1.96 3.92
C LYS A 34 -29.58 1.01 2.92
N SER A 35 -28.96 1.53 1.88
CA SER A 35 -28.40 0.75 0.77
C SER A 35 -26.89 0.96 0.60
N TYR A 36 -26.31 1.88 1.35
CA TYR A 36 -24.89 2.18 1.27
C TYR A 36 -24.03 0.97 1.65
N THR A 37 -23.07 0.66 0.78
CA THR A 37 -22.02 -0.32 1.03
C THR A 37 -20.68 0.40 0.98
N SER A 38 -19.80 0.09 1.94
CA SER A 38 -18.45 0.64 1.98
C SER A 38 -17.67 0.27 0.72
N LEU A 39 -16.78 1.15 0.27
CA LEU A 39 -15.86 0.90 -0.83
C LEU A 39 -14.42 1.13 -0.36
N PRO A 40 -13.45 0.36 -0.87
CA PRO A 40 -12.06 0.46 -0.43
C PRO A 40 -11.27 1.57 -1.16
N TRP A 41 -11.89 2.26 -2.11
CA TRP A 41 -11.36 3.46 -2.80
C TRP A 41 -12.53 4.30 -3.35
N PHE A 42 -12.29 5.58 -3.60
CA PHE A 42 -13.32 6.49 -4.11
C PHE A 42 -12.93 7.21 -5.40
N PRO A 43 -13.86 7.33 -6.37
CA PRO A 43 -13.55 8.02 -7.62
C PRO A 43 -13.58 9.55 -7.47
N THR A 44 -12.74 10.24 -8.23
CA THR A 44 -12.80 11.71 -8.36
C THR A 44 -13.46 12.14 -9.68
N SER A 45 -13.94 13.38 -9.75
CA SER A 45 -14.66 13.91 -10.91
C SER A 45 -13.80 14.09 -12.16
N LYS A 46 -12.53 14.49 -12.00
CA LYS A 46 -11.62 14.74 -13.13
C LYS A 46 -10.81 13.51 -13.51
N ILE A 47 -10.32 12.78 -12.51
CA ILE A 47 -9.47 11.61 -12.70
C ILE A 47 -10.09 10.49 -11.85
N ARG A 48 -10.93 9.66 -12.48
CA ARG A 48 -11.69 8.61 -11.78
C ARG A 48 -10.81 7.78 -10.84
N TYR A 49 -9.63 7.37 -11.31
CA TYR A 49 -8.72 6.50 -10.56
C TYR A 49 -7.59 7.24 -9.82
N LEU A 50 -7.76 8.53 -9.49
CA LEU A 50 -6.68 9.35 -8.92
C LEU A 50 -6.03 8.70 -7.70
N GLU A 51 -6.85 8.24 -6.75
CA GLU A 51 -6.39 7.58 -5.53
C GLU A 51 -5.54 6.34 -5.85
N LEU A 52 -6.05 5.45 -6.71
CA LEU A 52 -5.36 4.22 -7.10
C LEU A 52 -4.06 4.50 -7.87
N ILE A 53 -4.05 5.53 -8.73
CA ILE A 53 -2.85 5.96 -9.46
C ILE A 53 -1.80 6.52 -8.49
N LEU A 54 -2.20 7.30 -7.50
CA LEU A 54 -1.29 7.82 -6.47
C LEU A 54 -0.72 6.70 -5.60
N ILE A 55 -1.53 5.69 -5.25
CA ILE A 55 -1.06 4.49 -4.56
C ILE A 55 -0.01 3.78 -5.41
N MET A 56 -0.31 3.49 -6.68
CA MET A 56 0.64 2.86 -7.60
C MET A 56 1.95 3.65 -7.70
N ALA A 57 1.88 4.96 -7.88
CA ALA A 57 3.05 5.82 -7.98
C ALA A 57 3.88 5.81 -6.68
N GLY A 58 3.22 5.90 -5.53
CA GLY A 58 3.87 5.82 -4.22
C GLY A 58 4.54 4.46 -3.98
N CYS A 59 3.87 3.38 -4.34
CA CYS A 59 4.42 2.02 -4.26
C CYS A 59 5.65 1.85 -5.18
N THR A 60 5.58 2.31 -6.43
CA THR A 60 6.72 2.26 -7.34
C THR A 60 7.90 3.08 -6.81
N MET A 61 7.65 4.28 -6.28
CA MET A 61 8.70 5.08 -5.67
C MET A 61 9.31 4.40 -4.44
N SER A 62 8.47 3.81 -3.58
CA SER A 62 8.90 3.04 -2.40
C SER A 62 9.80 1.86 -2.79
N ILE A 63 9.39 1.03 -3.75
CA ILE A 63 10.19 -0.09 -4.26
C ILE A 63 11.52 0.41 -4.84
N ALA A 64 11.50 1.52 -5.57
CA ALA A 64 12.71 2.11 -6.12
C ALA A 64 13.68 2.58 -5.02
N MET A 65 13.14 3.22 -3.97
CA MET A 65 13.93 3.70 -2.83
C MET A 65 14.52 2.56 -2.01
N GLU A 66 13.76 1.49 -1.76
CA GLU A 66 14.19 0.36 -0.94
C GLU A 66 15.17 -0.57 -1.69
N LEU A 67 15.01 -0.80 -3.00
CA LEU A 67 15.82 -1.79 -3.72
C LEU A 67 16.93 -1.18 -4.60
N PHE A 68 16.77 0.07 -5.05
CA PHE A 68 17.65 0.62 -6.10
C PHE A 68 18.27 2.01 -5.81
N ILE A 69 17.75 2.78 -4.84
CA ILE A 69 18.19 4.17 -4.59
C ILE A 69 18.69 4.43 -3.15
N GLY A 70 18.29 3.64 -2.14
CA GLY A 70 18.77 3.71 -0.74
C GLY A 70 20.29 3.47 -0.60
N PRO A 71 20.93 3.50 0.59
CA PRO A 71 22.30 4.06 0.70
C PRO A 71 23.45 3.21 0.10
N ASP A 72 24.60 3.89 -0.09
CA ASP A 72 25.83 3.55 -0.84
C ASP A 72 26.11 2.07 -1.15
N ARG A 73 26.33 1.79 -2.45
CA ARG A 73 26.44 0.45 -3.08
C ARG A 73 25.12 -0.32 -3.14
N HIS A 74 24.05 0.37 -3.49
CA HIS A 74 22.71 -0.20 -3.57
C HIS A 74 22.55 -1.14 -4.79
N GLN A 75 23.04 -2.36 -4.64
CA GLN A 75 22.51 -3.52 -5.36
C GLN A 75 21.71 -4.36 -4.35
N PRO A 76 20.49 -4.79 -4.70
CA PRO A 76 19.65 -5.52 -3.74
C PRO A 76 20.19 -6.94 -3.46
N LEU A 77 21.01 -7.50 -4.35
CA LEU A 77 21.58 -8.84 -4.26
C LEU A 77 23.09 -8.79 -4.00
N ASP A 78 23.69 -9.86 -3.46
CA ASP A 78 25.14 -10.03 -3.38
C ASP A 78 25.71 -10.51 -4.74
N ARG A 79 27.04 -10.62 -4.86
CA ARG A 79 27.74 -11.08 -6.07
C ARG A 79 27.36 -12.49 -6.50
N ASP A 80 26.93 -13.33 -5.57
CA ASP A 80 26.43 -14.68 -5.82
C ASP A 80 24.92 -14.73 -6.13
N GLY A 81 24.25 -13.57 -6.13
CA GLY A 81 22.81 -13.43 -6.40
C GLY A 81 21.92 -13.67 -5.19
N THR A 82 22.47 -13.92 -3.99
CA THR A 82 21.68 -14.05 -2.76
C THR A 82 21.21 -12.70 -2.24
N ILE A 83 20.22 -12.69 -1.34
CA ILE A 83 19.79 -11.48 -0.62
C ILE A 83 20.66 -11.37 0.64
N PRO A 84 21.51 -10.33 0.77
CA PRO A 84 22.25 -10.07 1.99
C PRO A 84 21.30 -9.91 3.18
N SER A 85 21.67 -10.42 4.36
CA SER A 85 20.82 -10.30 5.56
C SER A 85 20.54 -8.83 5.92
N ASN A 86 21.53 -7.94 5.72
CA ASN A 86 21.38 -6.50 5.93
C ASN A 86 20.51 -5.80 4.87
N HIS A 87 20.05 -6.50 3.83
CA HIS A 87 19.10 -6.01 2.82
C HIS A 87 17.71 -6.61 2.99
N LEU A 88 17.51 -7.56 3.90
CA LEU A 88 16.25 -8.27 4.02
C LEU A 88 15.07 -7.35 4.35
N HIS A 89 15.29 -6.34 5.21
CA HIS A 89 14.29 -5.30 5.50
C HIS A 89 13.81 -4.57 4.25
N ASN A 90 14.71 -4.27 3.31
CA ASN A 90 14.36 -3.57 2.08
C ASN A 90 13.42 -4.43 1.22
N PHE A 91 13.63 -5.74 1.19
CA PHE A 91 12.75 -6.67 0.50
C PHE A 91 11.40 -6.83 1.23
N GLU A 92 11.41 -6.88 2.56
CA GLU A 92 10.18 -6.91 3.36
C GLU A 92 9.34 -5.64 3.10
N HIS A 93 9.93 -4.45 3.16
CA HIS A 93 9.28 -3.18 2.82
C HIS A 93 8.79 -3.14 1.36
N SER A 94 9.62 -3.60 0.43
CA SER A 94 9.26 -3.67 -0.99
C SER A 94 8.09 -4.62 -1.23
N SER A 95 8.01 -5.73 -0.49
CA SER A 95 6.91 -6.68 -0.60
C SER A 95 5.56 -6.05 -0.20
N ILE A 96 5.54 -5.20 0.83
CA ILE A 96 4.35 -4.40 1.21
C ILE A 96 3.94 -3.46 0.07
N SER A 97 4.92 -2.81 -0.53
CA SER A 97 4.68 -1.88 -1.64
C SER A 97 4.15 -2.61 -2.88
N ILE A 98 4.64 -3.82 -3.16
CA ILE A 98 4.18 -4.66 -4.27
C ILE A 98 2.74 -5.12 -4.05
N THR A 99 2.38 -5.59 -2.85
CA THR A 99 1.00 -6.04 -2.58
C THR A 99 -0.01 -4.89 -2.68
N LEU A 100 0.35 -3.70 -2.18
CA LEU A 100 -0.47 -2.49 -2.34
C LEU A 100 -0.58 -2.03 -3.80
N PHE A 101 0.51 -2.10 -4.58
CA PHE A 101 0.47 -1.83 -6.02
C PHE A 101 -0.49 -2.78 -6.74
N MET A 102 -0.41 -4.08 -6.42
CA MET A 102 -1.28 -5.10 -7.01
C MET A 102 -2.75 -4.86 -6.64
N TYR A 103 -3.03 -4.54 -5.38
CA TYR A 103 -4.37 -4.11 -4.96
C TYR A 103 -4.89 -2.95 -5.83
N ALA A 104 -4.10 -1.89 -6.01
CA ALA A 104 -4.54 -0.72 -6.78
C ALA A 104 -4.73 -1.04 -8.28
N ALA A 105 -3.78 -1.75 -8.89
CA ALA A 105 -3.86 -2.15 -10.30
C ALA A 105 -5.08 -3.04 -10.57
N PHE A 106 -5.30 -4.09 -9.75
CA PHE A 106 -6.45 -4.96 -9.91
C PHE A 106 -7.77 -4.28 -9.56
N SER A 107 -7.78 -3.30 -8.65
CA SER A 107 -8.99 -2.49 -8.39
C SER A 107 -9.44 -1.73 -9.64
N ILE A 108 -8.51 -1.19 -10.43
CA ILE A 108 -8.83 -0.57 -11.74
C ILE A 108 -9.36 -1.64 -12.71
N VAL A 109 -8.69 -2.79 -12.81
CA VAL A 109 -9.11 -3.87 -13.71
C VAL A 109 -10.52 -4.38 -13.38
N LEU A 110 -10.80 -4.62 -12.09
CA LEU A 110 -12.11 -5.07 -11.61
C LEU A 110 -13.19 -4.02 -11.88
N ASP A 111 -12.90 -2.73 -11.71
CA ASP A 111 -13.84 -1.65 -12.07
C ASP A 111 -14.14 -1.58 -13.56
N LYS A 112 -13.16 -1.93 -14.42
CA LYS A 112 -13.34 -1.94 -15.87
C LYS A 112 -14.11 -3.16 -16.36
N ILE A 113 -13.85 -4.33 -15.80
CA ILE A 113 -14.51 -5.59 -16.20
C ILE A 113 -15.90 -5.71 -15.59
N ALA A 114 -16.09 -5.14 -14.39
CA ALA A 114 -17.34 -5.18 -13.62
C ALA A 114 -17.93 -6.60 -13.46
N PRO A 115 -17.15 -7.59 -12.96
CA PRO A 115 -17.69 -8.92 -12.71
C PRO A 115 -18.76 -8.87 -11.59
N PRO A 116 -19.67 -9.86 -11.50
CA PRO A 116 -20.72 -9.87 -10.47
C PRO A 116 -20.22 -9.70 -9.03
N ALA A 117 -18.99 -10.17 -8.74
CA ALA A 117 -18.34 -10.08 -7.44
C ALA A 117 -17.34 -8.92 -7.33
N GLN A 118 -17.37 -7.91 -8.22
CA GLN A 118 -16.40 -6.80 -8.28
C GLN A 118 -16.06 -6.22 -6.91
N TYR A 119 -17.07 -5.80 -6.14
CA TYR A 119 -16.86 -5.15 -4.84
C TYR A 119 -16.27 -6.10 -3.81
N GLY A 120 -16.72 -7.36 -3.78
CA GLY A 120 -16.18 -8.37 -2.88
C GLY A 120 -14.71 -8.71 -3.19
N LEU A 121 -14.38 -8.85 -4.48
CA LEU A 121 -13.00 -9.08 -4.93
C LEU A 121 -12.09 -7.89 -4.61
N THR A 122 -12.58 -6.66 -4.78
CA THR A 122 -11.81 -5.45 -4.44
C THR A 122 -11.52 -5.38 -2.94
N HIS A 123 -12.51 -5.70 -2.09
CA HIS A 123 -12.29 -5.79 -0.63
C HIS A 123 -11.33 -6.92 -0.27
N LEU A 124 -11.45 -8.09 -0.90
CA LEU A 124 -10.55 -9.21 -0.66
C LEU A 124 -9.09 -8.82 -0.93
N LEU A 125 -8.83 -8.16 -2.07
CA LEU A 125 -7.50 -7.66 -2.41
C LEU A 125 -6.98 -6.65 -1.38
N GLY A 126 -7.83 -5.71 -0.96
CA GLY A 126 -7.50 -4.75 0.10
C GLY A 126 -7.15 -5.45 1.41
N SER A 127 -7.97 -6.39 1.85
CA SER A 127 -7.74 -7.18 3.07
C SER A 127 -6.44 -7.98 3.01
N ILE A 128 -6.10 -8.55 1.85
CA ILE A 128 -4.82 -9.26 1.66
C ILE A 128 -3.65 -8.28 1.80
N ALA A 129 -3.71 -7.13 1.12
CA ALA A 129 -2.63 -6.15 1.16
C ALA A 129 -2.41 -5.59 2.58
N PHE A 130 -3.48 -5.14 3.24
CA PHE A 130 -3.40 -4.62 4.61
C PHE A 130 -3.10 -5.70 5.65
N GLY A 131 -3.59 -6.94 5.45
CA GLY A 131 -3.25 -8.06 6.32
C GLY A 131 -1.78 -8.42 6.25
N GLN A 132 -1.20 -8.45 5.05
CA GLN A 132 0.23 -8.67 4.86
C GLN A 132 1.07 -7.53 5.43
N GLN A 133 0.66 -6.28 5.23
CA GLN A 133 1.31 -5.12 5.84
C GLN A 133 1.31 -5.20 7.38
N LEU A 134 0.16 -5.51 7.98
CA LEU A 134 0.03 -5.64 9.43
C LEU A 134 0.94 -6.75 9.97
N LEU A 135 0.95 -7.91 9.32
CA LEU A 135 1.79 -9.04 9.69
C LEU A 135 3.28 -8.65 9.63
N LEU A 136 3.72 -8.03 8.54
CA LEU A 136 5.13 -7.63 8.41
C LEU A 136 5.49 -6.56 9.43
N PHE A 137 4.67 -5.53 9.65
CA PHE A 137 4.99 -4.53 10.68
C PHE A 137 5.06 -5.13 12.09
N HIS A 138 4.21 -6.10 12.42
CA HIS A 138 4.28 -6.80 13.71
C HIS A 138 5.61 -7.56 13.86
N LEU A 139 5.98 -8.35 12.85
CA LEU A 139 7.21 -9.16 12.88
C LEU A 139 8.48 -8.29 12.80
N HIS A 140 8.41 -7.19 12.05
CA HIS A 140 9.56 -6.36 11.70
C HIS A 140 9.79 -5.19 12.67
N SER A 141 8.74 -4.41 12.99
CA SER A 141 8.88 -3.11 13.63
C SER A 141 8.53 -3.10 15.12
N THR A 142 7.67 -3.99 15.59
CA THR A 142 7.15 -3.94 16.97
C THR A 142 7.89 -4.89 17.89
N ASP A 143 8.15 -6.11 17.42
CA ASP A 143 8.63 -7.19 18.29
C ASP A 143 10.00 -7.76 17.87
N HIS A 144 10.56 -7.32 16.74
CA HIS A 144 11.79 -7.88 16.15
C HIS A 144 11.78 -9.42 16.10
N MET A 145 10.60 -10.02 15.86
CA MET A 145 10.43 -11.47 15.78
C MET A 145 10.61 -12.01 14.35
N GLY A 146 10.83 -11.12 13.38
CA GLY A 146 11.15 -11.42 11.99
C GLY A 146 12.62 -11.81 11.79
N VAL A 147 12.96 -12.11 10.54
CA VAL A 147 14.29 -12.65 10.18
C VAL A 147 15.42 -11.63 10.41
N GLU A 148 15.11 -10.33 10.43
CA GLU A 148 16.08 -9.27 10.76
C GLU A 148 16.35 -9.13 12.27
N GLY A 149 15.47 -9.65 13.13
CA GLY A 149 15.67 -9.60 14.59
C GLY A 149 16.56 -10.72 15.15
N GLN A 150 17.12 -11.57 14.28
CA GLN A 150 18.06 -12.65 14.61
C GLN A 150 19.48 -12.28 14.18
#